data_AF-A0A956QJD5-F1
#
_entry.id   AF-A0A956QJD5-F1
#
_cell.length_a   1.000
_cell.length_b   1.000
_cell.length_c   1.000
_cell.angle_alpha   90.00
_cell.angle_beta   90.00
_cell.angle_gamma   90.00
#
_symmetry.space_group_name_H-M   'P 1'
#
loop_
_entity.id
_entity.type
_entity.pdbx_description
1 polymer ?
#
loop_
_entity_poly.entity_id
_entity_poly.type
_entity_poly.pdbx_seq_one_letter_code
_entity_poly.pdbx_strand_id
1 'polypeptide(L)'
;MALVTTLMVIGILVLMVVAVISSVHQEASLTKSYHDEVAALYIAEAGLADVMSHLEIDTAWVDGFNRQPMTTRPGSYTVHFNQTGDHFERWHSVNNLTGATAVDGPRGPLTVPPYTAVIVVVGRAGSIERQLEAVVYSEGVINVQYPLMTSGIISLSGDVEVAGLKSLHGFERVAAGIHSNSGGGRPG
;
A
#
# COMPACT_ATOMS: atom_id res chain seq x y z
N MET A 1 -59.80 -5.67 -3.36
CA MET A 1 -58.90 -4.55 -3.69
C MET A 1 -57.93 -4.23 -2.56
N ALA A 2 -58.41 -3.91 -1.34
CA ALA A 2 -57.54 -3.57 -0.20
C ALA A 2 -56.49 -4.65 0.16
N LEU A 3 -56.86 -5.93 0.12
CA LEU A 3 -55.94 -7.04 0.45
C LEU A 3 -54.80 -7.20 -0.58
N VAL A 4 -55.07 -6.93 -1.85
CA VAL A 4 -54.06 -7.00 -2.92
C VAL A 4 -53.09 -5.83 -2.79
N THR A 5 -53.59 -4.62 -2.51
CA THR A 5 -52.74 -3.44 -2.31
C THR A 5 -51.87 -3.56 -1.06
N THR A 6 -52.40 -4.11 0.05
CA THR A 6 -51.59 -4.36 1.25
C THR A 6 -50.49 -5.39 1.00
N LEU A 7 -50.78 -6.44 0.22
CA LEU A 7 -49.80 -7.47 -0.09
C LEU A 7 -48.69 -6.94 -1.02
N MET A 8 -49.03 -6.09 -1.99
CA MET A 8 -48.02 -5.41 -2.81
C MET A 8 -47.13 -4.47 -1.98
N VAL A 9 -47.70 -3.70 -1.06
CA VAL A 9 -46.92 -2.80 -0.20
C VAL A 9 -45.98 -3.59 0.71
N ILE A 10 -46.44 -4.70 1.30
CA ILE A 10 -45.58 -5.58 2.12
C ILE A 10 -44.44 -6.16 1.27
N GLY A 11 -44.72 -6.62 0.05
CA GLY A 11 -43.69 -7.14 -0.85
C GLY A 11 -42.61 -6.11 -1.19
N ILE A 12 -43.03 -4.87 -1.48
CA ILE A 12 -42.10 -3.77 -1.77
C ILE A 12 -41.26 -3.43 -0.53
N LEU A 13 -41.87 -3.39 0.66
CA LEU A 13 -41.15 -3.13 1.91
C LEU A 13 -40.11 -4.21 2.20
N VAL A 14 -40.43 -5.49 1.98
CA VAL A 14 -39.46 -6.58 2.17
C VAL A 14 -38.29 -6.45 1.21
N LEU A 15 -38.53 -6.14 -0.06
CA LEU A 15 -37.46 -5.92 -1.04
C LEU A 15 -36.56 -4.74 -0.64
N MET A 16 -37.13 -3.64 -0.16
CA MET A 16 -36.35 -2.49 0.33
C MET A 16 -35.49 -2.86 1.53
N VAL A 17 -36.03 -3.61 2.51
CA VAL A 17 -35.27 -4.04 3.70
C VAL A 17 -34.10 -4.94 3.30
N VAL A 18 -34.33 -5.90 2.40
CA VAL A 18 -33.25 -6.78 1.90
C VAL A 18 -32.18 -5.98 1.17
N ALA A 19 -32.58 -5.01 0.33
CA ALA A 19 -31.64 -4.15 -0.38
C ALA A 19 -30.76 -3.31 0.58
N VAL A 20 -31.37 -2.73 1.63
CA VAL A 20 -30.64 -1.97 2.65
C VAL A 20 -29.67 -2.86 3.41
N ILE A 21 -30.09 -4.05 3.85
CA ILE A 21 -29.21 -5.00 4.54
C ILE A 21 -28.02 -5.39 3.65
N SER A 22 -28.28 -5.65 2.36
CA SER A 22 -27.24 -5.95 1.38
C SER A 22 -26.24 -4.79 1.23
N SER A 23 -26.72 -3.55 1.14
CA SER A 23 -25.88 -2.35 1.04
C SER A 23 -24.97 -2.20 2.27
N VAL A 24 -25.53 -2.36 3.47
CA VAL A 24 -24.79 -2.25 4.73
C VAL A 24 -23.68 -3.30 4.82
N HIS A 25 -23.96 -4.54 4.41
CA HIS A 25 -22.93 -5.59 4.39
C HIS A 25 -21.79 -5.30 3.41
N GLN A 26 -22.11 -4.76 2.23
CA GLN A 26 -21.10 -4.36 1.25
C GLN A 26 -20.23 -3.22 1.79
N GLU A 27 -20.84 -2.17 2.35
CA GLU A 27 -20.12 -1.02 2.92
C GLU A 27 -19.25 -1.43 4.11
N ALA A 28 -19.74 -2.31 4.99
CA ALA A 28 -18.98 -2.84 6.12
C ALA A 28 -17.76 -3.65 5.65
N SER A 29 -17.94 -4.48 4.61
CA SER A 29 -16.83 -5.25 4.03
C SER A 29 -15.77 -4.35 3.40
N LEU A 30 -16.19 -3.32 2.65
CA LEU A 30 -15.28 -2.37 2.02
C LEU A 30 -14.51 -1.56 3.06
N THR A 31 -15.20 -1.08 4.10
CA THR A 31 -14.57 -0.32 5.20
C THR A 31 -13.54 -1.16 5.94
N LYS A 32 -13.85 -2.43 6.20
CA LYS A 32 -12.92 -3.36 6.85
C LYS A 32 -11.69 -3.61 5.97
N SER A 33 -11.89 -3.90 4.68
CA SER A 33 -10.78 -4.11 3.75
C SER A 33 -9.85 -2.90 3.70
N TYR A 34 -10.43 -1.69 3.66
CA TYR A 34 -9.64 -0.46 3.68
C TYR A 34 -8.82 -0.30 4.97
N HIS A 35 -9.42 -0.57 6.13
CA HIS A 35 -8.68 -0.53 7.40
C HIS A 35 -7.56 -1.58 7.46
N ASP A 36 -7.81 -2.79 6.96
CA ASP A 36 -6.81 -3.86 6.91
C ASP A 36 -5.67 -3.51 5.92
N GLU A 37 -5.98 -2.88 4.79
CA GLU A 37 -4.97 -2.38 3.84
C GLU A 37 -4.07 -1.30 4.43
N VAL A 38 -4.66 -0.31 5.09
CA VAL A 38 -3.92 0.76 5.76
C VAL A 38 -3.10 0.19 6.92
N ALA A 39 -3.65 -0.75 7.68
CA ALA A 39 -2.93 -1.42 8.76
C ALA A 39 -1.73 -2.22 8.22
N ALA A 40 -1.90 -2.97 7.14
CA ALA A 40 -0.83 -3.73 6.49
C ALA A 40 0.31 -2.82 6.02
N LEU A 41 -0.01 -1.62 5.51
CA LEU A 41 1.00 -0.61 5.16
C LEU A 41 1.78 -0.12 6.38
N TYR A 42 1.10 0.26 7.47
CA TYR A 42 1.78 0.69 8.71
C TYR A 42 2.65 -0.41 9.32
N ILE A 43 2.22 -1.68 9.20
CA ILE A 43 3.03 -2.83 9.63
C ILE A 43 4.28 -2.96 8.76
N ALA A 44 4.18 -2.74 7.45
CA ALA A 44 5.33 -2.76 6.55
C ALA A 44 6.29 -1.59 6.83
N GLU A 45 5.79 -0.40 7.14
CA GLU A 45 6.61 0.76 7.55
C GLU A 45 7.33 0.49 8.88
N ALA A 46 6.66 -0.12 9.85
CA ALA A 46 7.29 -0.53 11.11
C ALA A 46 8.41 -1.55 10.88
N GLY A 47 8.16 -2.55 10.01
CA GLY A 47 9.20 -3.52 9.64
C GLY A 47 10.37 -2.87 8.91
N LEU A 48 10.13 -1.85 8.07
CA LEU A 48 11.20 -1.08 7.43
C LEU A 48 12.03 -0.31 8.45
N ALA A 49 11.39 0.34 9.44
CA ALA A 49 12.08 1.03 10.52
C ALA A 49 12.96 0.07 11.35
N ASP A 50 12.44 -1.13 11.64
CA ASP A 50 13.21 -2.16 12.36
C ASP A 50 14.42 -2.64 11.54
N VAL A 51 14.27 -2.85 10.22
CA VAL A 51 15.40 -3.15 9.33
C VAL A 51 16.43 -2.02 9.35
N MET A 52 15.99 -0.76 9.23
CA MET A 52 16.90 0.39 9.26
C MET A 52 17.69 0.45 10.57
N SER A 53 17.07 0.15 11.71
CA SER A 53 17.77 0.13 13.00
C SER A 53 18.86 -0.95 13.08
N HIS A 54 18.63 -2.12 12.46
CA HIS A 54 19.64 -3.18 12.40
C HIS A 54 20.77 -2.81 11.44
N LEU A 55 20.44 -2.22 10.29
CA LEU A 55 21.43 -1.75 9.31
C LEU A 55 22.27 -0.57 9.80
N GLU A 56 21.75 0.25 10.71
CA GLU A 56 22.49 1.34 11.37
C GLU A 56 23.56 0.80 12.32
N ILE A 57 23.26 -0.29 13.04
CA ILE A 57 24.20 -0.95 13.97
C ILE A 57 25.20 -1.81 13.21
N ASP A 58 24.72 -2.59 12.24
CA ASP A 58 25.53 -3.48 11.41
C ASP A 58 25.13 -3.35 9.93
N THR A 59 25.97 -2.66 9.17
CA THR A 59 25.75 -2.43 7.73
C THR A 59 25.82 -3.72 6.89
N ALA A 60 26.37 -4.81 7.44
CA ALA A 60 26.41 -6.12 6.79
C ALA A 60 25.25 -7.04 7.23
N TRP A 61 24.30 -6.55 8.03
CA TRP A 61 23.19 -7.34 8.53
C TRP A 61 22.30 -7.88 7.39
N VAL A 62 21.99 -9.18 7.47
CA VAL A 62 21.25 -9.94 6.43
C VAL A 62 20.33 -11.02 7.00
N ASP A 63 20.09 -11.03 8.32
CA ASP A 63 19.28 -12.10 8.94
C ASP A 63 17.79 -12.00 8.56
N GLY A 64 17.30 -10.76 8.38
CA GLY A 64 15.90 -10.50 8.07
C GLY A 64 14.95 -10.77 9.25
N PHE A 65 13.66 -10.86 8.94
CA PHE A 65 12.58 -11.11 9.89
C PHE A 65 11.61 -12.13 9.30
N ASN A 66 11.19 -13.12 10.09
CA ASN A 66 10.20 -14.10 9.67
C ASN A 66 8.93 -13.97 10.51
N ARG A 67 7.89 -13.36 9.93
CA ARG A 67 6.58 -13.16 10.57
C ARG A 67 6.70 -12.58 11.99
N GLN A 68 7.50 -11.54 12.13
CA GLN A 68 7.70 -10.85 13.39
C GLN A 68 6.38 -10.18 13.79
N PRO A 69 5.80 -10.49 14.96
CA PRO A 69 4.53 -9.91 15.38
C PRO A 69 4.71 -8.46 15.84
N MET A 70 3.71 -7.62 15.58
CA MET A 70 3.66 -6.29 16.20
C MET A 70 3.29 -6.37 17.68
N THR A 71 3.94 -5.54 18.51
CA THR A 71 3.76 -5.54 19.97
C THR A 71 2.37 -5.05 20.41
N THR A 72 1.78 -4.10 19.69
CA THR A 72 0.56 -3.38 20.14
C THR A 72 -0.68 -3.66 19.28
N ARG A 73 -0.54 -4.31 18.12
CA ARG A 73 -1.63 -4.55 17.18
C ARG A 73 -1.51 -5.94 16.53
N PRO A 74 -2.63 -6.57 16.13
CA PRO A 74 -2.61 -7.82 15.39
C PRO A 74 -2.01 -7.59 13.99
N GLY A 75 -0.94 -8.29 13.69
CA GLY A 75 -0.24 -8.18 12.42
C GLY A 75 1.20 -8.66 12.52
N SER A 76 1.81 -8.94 11.38
CA SER A 76 3.21 -9.36 11.31
C SER A 76 3.88 -8.83 10.07
N TYR A 77 5.18 -8.57 10.14
CA TYR A 77 5.98 -8.27 8.97
C TYR A 77 7.05 -9.34 8.73
N THR A 78 7.46 -9.46 7.48
CA THR A 78 8.50 -10.38 7.02
C THR A 78 9.46 -9.61 6.12
N VAL A 79 10.75 -9.86 6.30
CA VAL A 79 11.85 -9.35 5.47
C VAL A 79 12.80 -10.51 5.24
N HIS A 80 13.12 -10.79 3.99
CA HIS A 80 14.01 -11.90 3.66
C HIS A 80 15.13 -11.41 2.77
N PHE A 81 16.38 -11.53 3.22
CA PHE A 81 17.53 -11.22 2.39
C PHE A 81 17.94 -12.46 1.60
N ASN A 82 18.07 -12.31 0.29
CA ASN A 82 18.64 -13.36 -0.53
C ASN A 82 20.18 -13.29 -0.45
N GLN A 83 20.78 -14.27 0.23
CA GLN A 83 22.23 -14.34 0.43
C GLN A 83 22.93 -15.24 -0.60
N THR A 84 22.18 -16.10 -1.29
CA THR A 84 22.73 -17.20 -2.10
C THR A 84 22.81 -16.91 -3.60
N GLY A 85 22.29 -15.77 -4.07
CA GLY A 85 22.41 -15.33 -5.47
C GLY A 85 21.58 -16.12 -6.49
N ASP A 86 21.07 -17.29 -6.12
CA ASP A 86 20.15 -18.06 -6.96
C ASP A 86 18.75 -17.43 -6.93
N HIS A 87 18.18 -17.20 -8.12
CA HIS A 87 16.83 -16.69 -8.41
C HIS A 87 16.23 -15.72 -7.37
N PHE A 88 16.35 -14.41 -7.61
CA PHE A 88 15.65 -13.42 -6.79
C PHE A 88 14.14 -13.48 -7.01
N GLU A 89 13.39 -13.64 -5.92
CA GLU A 89 11.95 -13.40 -5.90
C GLU A 89 11.64 -11.92 -5.67
N ARG A 90 10.44 -11.46 -6.07
CA ARG A 90 10.05 -10.04 -5.98
C ARG A 90 9.99 -9.49 -4.55
N TRP A 91 9.92 -10.37 -3.55
CA TRP A 91 9.84 -10.03 -2.13
C TRP A 91 11.18 -10.17 -1.40
N HIS A 92 12.25 -10.55 -2.11
CA HIS A 92 13.58 -10.63 -1.55
C HIS A 92 14.20 -9.24 -1.41
N SER A 93 14.91 -9.05 -0.31
CA SER A 93 15.79 -7.92 -0.04
C SER A 93 17.22 -8.27 -0.41
N VAL A 94 18.03 -7.25 -0.69
CA VAL A 94 19.43 -7.39 -1.06
C VAL A 94 20.20 -6.29 -0.35
N ASN A 95 21.17 -6.69 0.47
CA ASN A 95 22.08 -5.76 1.13
C ASN A 95 23.39 -5.67 0.33
N ASN A 96 23.69 -4.50 -0.20
CA ASN A 96 24.94 -4.18 -0.89
C ASN A 96 25.58 -2.89 -0.31
N LEU A 97 25.29 -2.57 0.97
CA LEU A 97 25.76 -1.33 1.61
C LEU A 97 27.28 -1.29 1.77
N THR A 98 27.93 -2.46 1.85
CA THR A 98 29.38 -2.61 1.96
C THR A 98 30.06 -2.94 0.62
N GLY A 99 29.27 -3.20 -0.44
CA GLY A 99 29.79 -3.61 -1.74
C GLY A 99 30.13 -2.43 -2.64
N ALA A 100 31.32 -2.48 -3.24
CA ALA A 100 31.82 -1.46 -4.16
C ALA A 100 31.36 -1.67 -5.62
N THR A 101 30.70 -2.78 -5.92
CA THR A 101 30.17 -3.11 -7.25
C THR A 101 28.66 -3.31 -7.19
N ALA A 102 27.97 -3.06 -8.29
CA ALA A 102 26.55 -3.40 -8.40
C ALA A 102 26.36 -4.93 -8.28
N VAL A 103 25.24 -5.34 -7.68
CA VAL A 103 24.86 -6.74 -7.52
C VAL A 103 23.48 -7.01 -8.08
N ASP A 104 23.20 -8.27 -8.34
CA ASP A 104 21.90 -8.73 -8.81
C ASP A 104 20.83 -8.52 -7.74
N GLY A 105 19.60 -8.27 -8.17
CA GLY A 105 18.49 -8.07 -7.27
C GLY A 105 17.14 -8.48 -7.85
N PRO A 106 16.04 -8.21 -7.12
CA PRO A 106 14.68 -8.63 -7.50
C PRO A 106 14.20 -8.10 -8.85
N ARG A 107 14.83 -7.02 -9.34
CA ARG A 107 14.51 -6.36 -10.61
C ARG A 107 15.37 -6.85 -11.78
N GLY A 108 16.32 -7.77 -11.54
CA GLY A 108 17.23 -8.31 -12.55
C GLY A 108 18.71 -8.15 -12.18
N PRO A 109 19.61 -8.54 -13.11
CA PRO A 109 21.03 -8.50 -12.86
C PRO A 109 21.57 -7.07 -12.73
N LEU A 110 22.53 -6.87 -11.84
CA LEU A 110 23.18 -5.59 -11.53
C LEU A 110 22.22 -4.43 -11.20
N THR A 111 21.04 -4.75 -10.65
CA THR A 111 20.01 -3.73 -10.35
C THR A 111 20.15 -3.07 -8.99
N VAL A 112 21.00 -3.60 -8.10
CA VAL A 112 21.29 -3.03 -6.79
C VAL A 112 22.63 -2.30 -6.87
N PRO A 113 22.66 -0.95 -6.89
CA PRO A 113 23.91 -0.19 -7.00
C PRO A 113 24.90 -0.46 -5.85
N PRO A 114 26.20 -0.14 -6.04
CA PRO A 114 27.15 -0.19 -4.93
C PRO A 114 26.72 0.74 -3.79
N TYR A 115 27.05 0.35 -2.56
CA TYR A 115 26.73 1.09 -1.34
C TYR A 115 25.22 1.32 -1.10
N THR A 116 24.36 0.50 -1.72
CA THR A 116 22.90 0.54 -1.50
C THR A 116 22.37 -0.77 -0.93
N ALA A 117 21.19 -0.74 -0.32
CA ALA A 117 20.39 -1.93 -0.08
C ALA A 117 19.00 -1.74 -0.67
N VAL A 118 18.49 -2.77 -1.35
CA VAL A 118 17.06 -2.87 -1.71
C VAL A 118 16.39 -3.64 -0.60
N ILE A 119 15.53 -2.97 0.16
CA ILE A 119 14.77 -3.55 1.26
C ILE A 119 13.33 -3.74 0.81
N VAL A 120 12.83 -4.97 0.95
CA VAL A 120 11.45 -5.33 0.65
C VAL A 120 10.83 -5.89 1.92
N VAL A 121 9.81 -5.20 2.41
CA VAL A 121 9.06 -5.57 3.61
C VAL A 121 7.65 -5.96 3.23
N VAL A 122 7.23 -7.14 3.67
CA VAL A 122 5.85 -7.61 3.50
C VAL A 122 5.14 -7.49 4.84
N GLY A 123 4.23 -6.54 4.96
CA GLY A 123 3.36 -6.35 6.12
C GLY A 123 2.03 -7.05 5.93
N ARG A 124 1.54 -7.73 6.97
CA ARG A 124 0.28 -8.46 6.95
C ARG A 124 -0.65 -8.05 8.09
N ALA A 125 -1.86 -7.63 7.73
CA ALA A 125 -2.97 -7.41 8.64
C ALA A 125 -4.16 -8.30 8.23
N GLY A 126 -4.48 -9.29 9.07
CA GLY A 126 -5.56 -10.25 8.77
C GLY A 126 -5.28 -11.06 7.49
N SER A 127 -6.16 -10.88 6.48
CA SER A 127 -6.05 -11.50 5.15
C SER A 127 -5.40 -10.60 4.09
N ILE A 128 -5.02 -9.37 4.45
CA ILE A 128 -4.40 -8.41 3.54
C ILE A 128 -2.89 -8.39 3.74
N GLU A 129 -2.17 -8.40 2.63
CA GLU A 129 -0.72 -8.24 2.58
C GLU A 129 -0.38 -7.00 1.75
N ARG A 130 0.58 -6.21 2.24
CA ARG A 130 1.12 -5.04 1.55
C ARG A 130 2.65 -5.16 1.52
N GLN A 131 3.20 -4.91 0.34
CA GLN A 131 4.64 -4.90 0.13
C GLN A 131 5.12 -3.46 0.03
N LEU A 132 6.13 -3.12 0.83
CA LEU A 132 6.85 -1.86 0.79
C LEU A 132 8.28 -2.13 0.31
N GLU A 133 8.72 -1.39 -0.70
CA GLU A 133 10.08 -1.47 -1.23
C GLU A 133 10.77 -0.13 -1.00
N ALA A 134 11.98 -0.18 -0.46
CA ALA A 134 12.82 0.97 -0.18
C ALA A 134 14.25 0.72 -0.67
N VAL A 135 14.92 1.78 -1.11
CA VAL A 135 16.35 1.75 -1.39
C VAL A 135 17.06 2.61 -0.37
N VAL A 136 17.96 1.98 0.40
CA VAL A 136 18.75 2.60 1.45
C VAL A 136 20.17 2.79 0.94
N TYR A 137 20.83 3.86 1.37
CA TYR A 137 22.21 4.19 0.99
C TYR A 137 23.05 4.43 2.25
N SER A 138 24.34 4.09 2.20
CA SER A 138 25.23 4.28 3.34
C SER A 138 25.78 5.71 3.49
N GLU A 139 25.81 6.54 2.43
CA GLU A 139 26.40 7.90 2.44
C GLU A 139 25.64 9.00 1.64
N GLY A 140 24.49 9.50 2.09
CA GLY A 140 23.87 10.69 1.46
C GLY A 140 23.36 10.51 0.01
N VAL A 141 22.82 11.59 -0.57
CA VAL A 141 21.79 11.61 -1.63
C VAL A 141 22.00 10.66 -2.83
N ILE A 142 21.00 9.81 -3.07
CA ILE A 142 20.93 8.89 -4.21
C ILE A 142 20.68 9.68 -5.50
N ASN A 143 21.55 9.51 -6.51
CA ASN A 143 21.21 9.86 -7.89
C ASN A 143 20.47 8.68 -8.53
N VAL A 144 19.20 8.50 -8.17
CA VAL A 144 18.37 7.45 -8.76
C VAL A 144 18.02 7.88 -10.18
N GLN A 145 18.45 7.10 -11.18
CA GLN A 145 18.16 7.38 -12.59
C GLN A 145 16.66 7.32 -12.91
N TYR A 146 15.87 6.73 -12.01
CA TYR A 146 14.41 6.72 -12.01
C TYR A 146 13.89 6.97 -10.59
N PRO A 147 12.97 7.91 -10.37
CA PRO A 147 12.37 8.13 -9.05
C PRO A 147 11.65 6.85 -8.59
N LEU A 148 12.02 6.35 -7.39
CA LEU A 148 11.35 5.23 -6.70
C LEU A 148 10.05 5.66 -6.00
N MET A 149 9.71 6.95 -6.05
CA MET A 149 8.41 7.43 -5.61
C MET A 149 7.37 7.07 -6.68
N THR A 150 6.60 6.01 -6.45
CA THR A 150 5.32 5.84 -7.13
C THR A 150 4.33 6.83 -6.51
N SER A 151 4.32 8.06 -7.01
CA SER A 151 3.13 8.89 -6.94
C SER A 151 2.22 8.40 -8.05
N GLY A 152 1.15 7.67 -7.69
CA GLY A 152 0.16 7.24 -8.67
C GLY A 152 -0.44 8.47 -9.36
N ILE A 153 -0.20 8.60 -10.67
CA ILE A 153 -0.96 9.53 -11.50
C ILE A 153 -2.29 8.84 -11.79
N ILE A 154 -3.35 9.29 -11.12
CA ILE A 154 -4.70 8.88 -11.47
C ILE A 154 -5.12 9.73 -12.68
N SER A 155 -5.07 9.15 -13.88
CA SER A 155 -5.66 9.75 -15.07
C SER A 155 -7.18 9.55 -15.02
N LEU A 156 -7.91 10.62 -14.75
CA LEU A 156 -9.37 10.65 -14.77
C LEU A 156 -9.79 11.19 -16.15
N SER A 157 -10.46 10.37 -16.96
CA SER A 157 -10.98 10.77 -18.27
C SER A 157 -12.48 10.53 -18.35
N GLY A 158 -13.20 11.48 -18.96
CA GLY A 158 -14.67 11.50 -19.01
C GLY A 158 -15.31 12.39 -17.93
N ASP A 159 -16.62 12.24 -17.73
CA ASP A 159 -17.36 12.95 -16.68
C ASP A 159 -17.04 12.33 -15.31
N VAL A 160 -16.29 13.06 -14.48
CA VAL A 160 -15.80 12.56 -13.19
C VAL A 160 -16.48 13.36 -12.08
N GLU A 161 -17.39 12.72 -11.35
CA GLU A 161 -17.98 13.29 -10.14
C GLU A 161 -17.12 12.93 -8.93
N VAL A 162 -16.48 13.94 -8.32
CA VAL A 162 -15.71 13.78 -7.08
C VAL A 162 -16.60 14.18 -5.91
N ALA A 163 -17.11 13.19 -5.17
CA ALA A 163 -17.92 13.41 -3.98
C ALA A 163 -17.04 13.30 -2.72
N GLY A 164 -16.81 14.41 -2.03
CA GLY A 164 -16.17 14.42 -0.70
C GLY A 164 -17.21 14.26 0.41
N LEU A 165 -16.93 13.42 1.41
CA LEU A 165 -17.72 13.27 2.63
C LEU A 165 -17.03 14.06 3.76
N LYS A 166 -17.67 15.13 4.27
CA LYS A 166 -17.15 15.96 5.37
C LYS A 166 -17.53 15.47 6.77
N SER A 167 -18.57 14.64 6.88
CA SER A 167 -19.03 14.07 8.15
C SER A 167 -19.90 12.84 7.91
N LEU A 168 -19.85 11.87 8.82
CA LEU A 168 -20.70 10.66 8.81
C LEU A 168 -22.18 10.95 9.17
N HIS A 169 -22.52 12.20 9.46
CA HIS A 169 -23.87 12.60 9.90
C HIS A 169 -24.57 13.59 8.96
N GLY A 170 -24.01 13.87 7.77
CA GLY A 170 -24.69 14.74 6.80
C GLY A 170 -24.01 14.77 5.43
N PHE A 171 -24.81 14.65 4.37
CA PHE A 171 -24.40 14.80 2.98
C PHE A 171 -24.34 16.28 2.58
N GLU A 172 -23.37 17.03 3.11
CA GLU A 172 -23.03 18.34 2.56
C GLU A 172 -21.96 18.19 1.48
N ARG A 173 -22.22 18.74 0.28
CA ARG A 173 -21.17 18.86 -0.74
C ARG A 173 -20.07 19.77 -0.22
N VAL A 174 -18.83 19.30 -0.29
CA VAL A 174 -17.65 20.08 0.08
C VAL A 174 -16.78 20.25 -1.14
N ALA A 175 -16.24 21.46 -1.31
CA ALA A 175 -15.30 21.75 -2.37
C ALA A 175 -14.06 20.85 -2.21
N ALA A 176 -13.89 19.91 -3.14
CA ALA A 176 -12.66 19.14 -3.24
C ALA A 176 -11.55 20.07 -3.75
N GLY A 177 -10.54 20.34 -2.92
CA GLY A 177 -9.36 21.08 -3.33
C GLY A 177 -8.47 20.22 -4.22
N ILE A 178 -8.76 20.18 -5.52
CA ILE A 178 -7.88 19.53 -6.50
C ILE A 178 -6.95 20.59 -7.10
N HIS A 179 -5.67 20.52 -6.74
CA HIS A 179 -4.63 21.29 -7.41
C HIS A 179 -4.05 20.45 -8.55
N SER A 180 -4.33 20.83 -9.80
CA SER A 180 -3.64 20.31 -10.99
C SER A 180 -2.53 21.27 -11.40
N ASN A 181 -1.34 20.75 -11.71
CA ASN A 181 -0.21 21.57 -12.19
C ASN A 181 -0.07 21.61 -13.73
N SER A 182 -1.00 21.02 -14.50
CA SER A 182 -0.83 20.92 -15.95
C SER A 182 -0.90 22.29 -16.64
N GLY A 183 0.23 22.98 -16.74
CA GLY A 183 0.43 24.14 -17.59
C GLY A 183 0.38 23.72 -19.05
N GLY A 184 -0.79 23.83 -19.67
CA GLY A 184 -0.99 23.58 -21.08
C GLY A 184 -0.51 24.75 -21.93
N GLY A 185 0.79 24.81 -22.23
CA GLY A 185 1.32 25.64 -23.31
C GLY A 185 1.15 24.93 -24.65
N ARG A 186 0.24 25.40 -25.51
CA ARG A 186 0.24 25.01 -26.93
C ARG A 186 1.33 25.80 -27.65
N PRO A 187 2.29 25.16 -28.33
CA PRO A 187 3.07 25.84 -29.35
C PRO A 187 2.16 26.09 -30.55
N GLY A 188 2.03 27.37 -30.93
CA GLY A 188 1.53 27.81 -32.23
C GLY A 188 2.69 28.27 -33.08
#